data_AF-A0A257YLH3-F1
#
_entry.id   AF-A0A257YLH3-F1
#
_cell.length_a   1.000
_cell.length_b   1.000
_cell.length_c   1.000
_cell.angle_alpha   90.00
_cell.angle_beta   90.00
_cell.angle_gamma   90.00
#
_symmetry.space_group_name_H-M   'P 1'
#
loop_
_entity.id
_entity.type
_entity.pdbx_description
1 polymer ?
#
loop_
_entity_poly.entity_id
_entity_poly.type
_entity_poly.pdbx_seq_one_letter_code
_entity_poly.pdbx_strand_id
1 'polypeptide(L)'
;MQETADALPSLDWYDSIWLGQYFEARNIIARVVPHRLKEFEAAMAVFKADPAYEVKHVSGFLDAARLAEIREIVAAIPRESLELHEVRKFGRLIVHDWPPFTQMQSE
;
A
#
# COMPACT_ATOMS: atom_id res chain seq x y z
N MET A 1 -3.30 29.36 14.22
CA MET A 1 -2.10 28.52 14.04
C MET A 1 -2.62 27.20 13.48
N GLN A 2 -2.57 27.06 12.16
CA GLN A 2 -3.14 25.92 11.44
C GLN A 2 -2.13 24.77 11.58
N GLU A 3 -2.45 23.71 12.32
CA GLU A 3 -1.68 22.47 12.26
C GLU A 3 -1.86 21.90 10.86
N THR A 4 -0.83 22.03 10.02
CA THR A 4 -0.73 21.25 8.79
C THR A 4 -0.52 19.81 9.24
N ALA A 5 -1.54 18.96 9.09
CA ALA A 5 -1.32 17.54 8.97
C ALA A 5 -0.39 17.36 7.77
N ASP A 6 0.91 17.17 8.03
CA ASP A 6 1.90 16.93 6.99
C ASP A 6 1.36 15.78 6.13
N ALA A 7 1.07 16.09 4.88
CA ALA A 7 0.67 15.09 3.90
C ALA A 7 1.78 14.05 3.86
N LEU A 8 1.43 12.79 4.13
CA LEU A 8 2.41 11.71 4.11
C LEU A 8 3.09 11.71 2.73
N PRO A 9 4.43 11.64 2.67
CA PRO A 9 5.11 11.54 1.39
C PRO A 9 4.54 10.33 0.62
N SER A 10 4.21 10.56 -0.66
CA SER A 10 3.80 9.51 -1.59
C SER A 10 4.96 8.53 -1.74
N LEU A 11 4.94 7.44 -0.98
CA LEU A 11 5.85 6.32 -1.20
C LEU A 11 5.24 5.50 -2.34
N ASP A 12 5.88 5.55 -3.52
CA ASP A 12 5.41 4.86 -4.74
C ASP A 12 5.15 3.35 -4.56
N TRP A 13 5.71 2.76 -3.49
CA TRP A 13 5.63 1.34 -3.17
C TRP A 13 4.90 1.04 -1.86
N TYR A 14 4.44 2.07 -1.11
CA TYR A 14 3.99 1.88 0.27
C TYR A 14 2.77 2.74 0.62
N ASP A 15 1.63 2.39 0.02
CA ASP A 15 0.29 2.80 0.42
C ASP A 15 -0.30 1.82 1.47
N SER A 16 0.55 1.26 2.32
CA SER A 16 0.15 0.21 3.26
C SER A 16 -0.67 0.77 4.43
N ILE A 17 -1.72 0.04 4.84
CA ILE A 17 -2.49 0.33 6.06
C ILE A 17 -1.57 0.50 7.27
N TRP A 18 -0.48 -0.27 7.31
CA TRP A 18 0.51 -0.19 8.34
C TRP A 18 1.14 1.20 8.44
N LEU A 19 1.50 1.84 7.32
CA LEU A 19 2.10 3.17 7.33
C LEU A 19 1.14 4.20 7.93
N GLY A 20 -0.14 4.13 7.53
CA GLY A 20 -1.19 4.97 8.12
C GLY A 20 -1.30 4.75 9.64
N GLN A 21 -1.37 3.49 10.08
CA GLN A 21 -1.43 3.14 11.51
C GLN A 21 -0.19 3.59 12.29
N TYR A 22 1.00 3.53 11.69
CA TYR A 22 2.23 4.04 12.28
C TYR A 22 2.13 5.53 12.58
N PHE A 23 1.69 6.34 11.60
CA PHE A 23 1.57 7.79 11.79
C PHE A 23 0.47 8.15 12.78
N GLU A 24 -0.67 7.46 12.76
CA GLU A 24 -1.73 7.62 13.77
C GLU A 24 -1.20 7.34 15.18
N ALA A 25 -0.54 6.20 15.39
CA ALA A 25 0.05 5.85 16.68
C ALA A 25 1.11 6.88 17.11
N ARG A 26 1.97 7.31 16.18
CA ARG A 26 2.99 8.34 16.41
C ARG A 26 2.36 9.66 16.88
N ASN A 27 1.29 10.11 16.21
CA ASN A 27 0.59 11.35 16.54
C ASN A 27 -0.09 11.25 17.92
N ILE A 28 -0.70 10.11 18.24
CA ILE A 28 -1.28 9.86 19.56
C ILE A 28 -0.21 9.92 20.65
N ILE A 29 0.94 9.26 20.47
CA ILE A 29 2.05 9.25 21.44
C ILE A 29 2.63 10.65 21.61
N ALA A 30 2.85 11.38 20.52
CA ALA A 30 3.34 12.76 20.55
C ALA A 30 2.40 13.67 21.37
N ARG A 31 1.09 13.46 21.29
CA ARG A 31 0.09 14.25 22.02
C ARG A 31 -0.09 13.82 23.48
N VAL A 32 -0.15 12.52 23.76
CA VAL A 32 -0.56 11.97 25.07
C VAL A 32 0.63 11.72 25.99
N VAL A 33 1.74 11.21 25.46
CA VAL A 33 2.95 10.84 26.23
C VAL A 33 4.23 11.19 25.44
N PRO A 34 4.50 12.49 25.21
CA PRO A 34 5.56 12.94 24.28
C PRO A 34 6.96 12.43 24.62
N HIS A 35 7.25 12.20 25.91
CA HIS A 35 8.56 11.70 26.35
C HIS A 35 8.87 10.28 25.85
N ARG A 36 7.86 9.49 25.45
CA ARG A 36 8.03 8.14 24.88
C ARG A 36 8.12 8.11 23.36
N LEU A 37 7.96 9.24 22.67
CA LEU A 37 7.96 9.29 21.21
C LEU A 37 9.26 8.73 20.61
N LYS A 38 10.41 9.09 21.18
CA LYS A 38 11.73 8.59 20.71
C LYS A 38 11.88 7.08 20.89
N GLU A 39 11.36 6.53 21.98
CA GLU A 39 11.37 5.09 22.27
C GLU A 39 10.52 4.36 21.22
N PHE A 40 9.34 4.87 20.92
CA PHE A 40 8.46 4.34 19.87
C PHE A 40 9.13 4.39 18.49
N GLU A 41 9.68 5.55 18.09
CA GLU A 41 10.35 5.71 16.81
C GLU A 41 11.57 4.79 16.67
N ALA A 42 12.31 4.55 17.76
CA ALA A 42 13.43 3.61 17.79
C ALA A 42 12.95 2.16 17.64
N ALA A 43 11.88 1.78 18.32
CA ALA A 43 11.30 0.43 18.20
C ALA A 43 10.78 0.14 16.78
N MET A 44 10.25 1.16 16.10
CA MET A 44 9.74 1.05 14.73
C MET A 44 10.85 1.13 13.66
N ALA A 45 12.11 1.41 14.03
CA ALA A 45 13.21 1.56 13.08
C ALA A 45 13.44 0.29 12.24
N VAL A 46 13.11 -0.90 12.76
CA VAL A 46 13.21 -2.18 12.04
C VAL A 46 12.36 -2.25 10.77
N PHE A 47 11.30 -1.44 10.69
CA PHE A 47 10.40 -1.39 9.54
C PHE A 47 10.79 -0.33 8.50
N LYS A 48 11.81 0.49 8.78
CA LYS A 48 12.29 1.49 7.83
C LYS A 48 13.23 0.82 6.83
N ALA A 49 13.02 1.11 5.55
CA ALA A 49 14.01 0.78 4.53
C ALA A 49 15.33 1.48 4.85
N ASP A 50 16.44 0.84 4.50
CA ASP A 50 17.75 1.46 4.54
C ASP A 50 17.71 2.77 3.73
N PRO A 51 18.12 3.93 4.27
CA PRO A 51 18.20 5.18 3.51
C PRO A 51 19.08 5.09 2.25
N ALA A 52 20.02 4.15 2.21
CA ALA A 52 20.84 3.86 1.04
C ALA A 52 20.17 2.89 0.05
N TYR A 53 18.97 2.39 0.35
CA TYR A 53 18.23 1.53 -0.56
C TYR A 53 17.81 2.31 -1.81
N GLU A 54 18.26 1.83 -2.96
CA GLU A 54 17.88 2.38 -4.25
C GLU A 54 16.71 1.57 -4.84
N VAL A 55 15.61 2.26 -5.13
CA VAL A 55 14.45 1.65 -5.80
C VAL A 55 14.83 1.34 -7.25
N LYS A 56 14.80 0.06 -7.62
CA LYS A 56 15.00 -0.39 -9.00
C LYS A 56 13.67 -0.43 -9.73
N HIS A 57 13.57 0.29 -10.84
CA HIS A 57 12.40 0.25 -11.70
C HIS A 57 12.63 -0.73 -12.85
N VAL A 58 11.70 -1.66 -13.03
CA VAL A 58 11.67 -2.56 -14.19
C VAL A 58 10.65 -2.00 -15.18
N SER A 59 11.12 -1.44 -16.27
CA SER A 59 10.28 -0.97 -17.37
C SER A 59 10.12 -2.06 -18.43
N GLY A 60 8.97 -2.07 -19.12
CA GLY A 60 8.73 -2.99 -20.23
C GLY A 60 8.58 -4.46 -19.83
N PHE A 61 8.30 -4.76 -18.54
CA PHE A 61 7.98 -6.12 -18.10
C PHE A 61 6.75 -6.68 -18.84
N LEU A 62 5.80 -5.81 -19.17
CA LEU A 62 4.66 -6.09 -20.02
C LEU A 62 4.66 -5.08 -21.16
N ASP A 63 4.41 -5.54 -22.38
CA ASP A 63 4.21 -4.64 -23.51
C ASP A 63 2.88 -3.88 -23.40
N ALA A 64 2.71 -2.87 -24.25
CA ALA A 64 1.52 -2.02 -24.22
C ALA A 64 0.23 -2.78 -24.54
N ALA A 65 0.30 -3.83 -25.37
CA ALA A 65 -0.86 -4.63 -25.75
C ALA A 65 -1.33 -5.48 -24.56
N ARG A 66 -0.40 -6.12 -23.86
CA ARG A 66 -0.67 -6.90 -22.66
C ARG A 66 -1.20 -6.05 -21.52
N LEU A 67 -0.65 -4.83 -21.35
CA LEU A 67 -1.20 -3.87 -20.38
C LEU A 67 -2.62 -3.43 -20.72
N ALA A 68 -2.95 -3.25 -22.00
CA ALA A 68 -4.30 -2.92 -22.43
C ALA A 68 -5.28 -4.08 -22.13
N GLU A 69 -4.89 -5.32 -22.46
CA GLU A 69 -5.66 -6.53 -22.14
C GLU A 69 -5.95 -6.65 -20.64
N ILE A 70 -4.93 -6.49 -19.78
CA ILE A 70 -5.11 -6.53 -18.33
C ILE A 70 -6.11 -5.48 -17.86
N ARG A 71 -6.03 -4.25 -18.39
CA ARG A 71 -6.96 -3.17 -18.02
C ARG A 71 -8.40 -3.48 -18.44
N GLU A 72 -8.59 -4.05 -19.63
CA GLU A 72 -9.91 -4.49 -20.10
C GLU A 72 -10.48 -5.60 -19.21
N ILE A 73 -9.67 -6.60 -18.86
CA ILE A 73 -10.06 -7.67 -17.93
C ILE A 73 -10.48 -7.09 -16.59
N VAL A 74 -9.67 -6.21 -15.98
CA VAL A 74 -9.99 -5.57 -14.70
C VAL A 74 -11.29 -4.77 -14.78
N ALA A 75 -11.48 -3.99 -15.86
CA ALA A 75 -12.68 -3.17 -16.05
C ALA A 75 -13.95 -4.01 -16.23
N ALA A 76 -13.82 -5.24 -16.75
CA ALA A 76 -14.92 -6.17 -16.96
C ALA A 76 -15.28 -7.00 -15.72
N ILE A 77 -14.50 -6.93 -14.63
CA ILE A 77 -14.78 -7.68 -13.40
C ILE A 77 -16.14 -7.22 -12.81
N PRO A 78 -17.12 -8.12 -12.65
CA PRO A 78 -18.40 -7.79 -12.04
C PRO A 78 -18.23 -7.35 -10.59
N ARG A 79 -19.01 -6.36 -10.15
CA ARG A 79 -18.90 -5.79 -8.80
C ARG A 79 -19.22 -6.83 -7.72
N GLU A 80 -20.11 -7.76 -8.01
CA GLU A 80 -20.50 -8.88 -7.17
C GLU A 80 -19.36 -9.88 -6.92
N SER A 81 -18.36 -9.92 -7.82
CA SER A 81 -17.16 -10.73 -7.64
C SER A 81 -16.15 -10.07 -6.70
N LEU A 82 -16.34 -8.78 -6.35
CA LEU A 82 -15.46 -8.07 -5.42
C LEU A 82 -15.77 -8.49 -3.98
N GLU A 83 -14.76 -8.98 -3.28
CA GLU A 83 -14.88 -9.45 -1.91
C GLU A 83 -14.94 -8.29 -0.92
N LEU A 84 -16.15 -7.82 -0.64
CA LEU A 84 -16.41 -6.68 0.24
C LEU A 84 -15.91 -6.88 1.69
N HIS A 85 -15.76 -8.13 2.13
CA HIS A 85 -15.30 -8.43 3.49
C HIS A 85 -13.78 -8.18 3.66
N GLU A 86 -13.03 -8.16 2.56
CA GLU A 86 -11.60 -7.86 2.53
C GLU A 86 -11.33 -6.35 2.68
N VAL A 87 -12.31 -5.49 2.37
CA VAL A 87 -12.23 -4.04 2.63
C VAL A 87 -11.98 -3.75 4.11
N ARG A 88 -12.54 -4.55 5.01
CA ARG A 88 -12.36 -4.35 6.46
C ARG A 88 -10.97 -4.75 6.96
N LYS A 89 -10.30 -5.68 6.28
CA LYS A 89 -8.97 -6.18 6.66
C LYS A 89 -7.85 -5.43 5.94
N PHE A 90 -8.02 -5.20 4.65
CA PHE A 90 -7.00 -4.69 3.73
C PHE A 90 -7.33 -3.30 3.19
N GLY A 91 -8.49 -2.72 3.53
CA GLY A 91 -8.87 -1.37 3.11
C GLY A 91 -9.20 -1.25 1.62
N ARG A 92 -9.31 -2.39 0.91
CA ARG A 92 -9.47 -2.45 -0.54
C ARG A 92 -10.42 -3.57 -0.96
N LEU A 93 -10.99 -3.43 -2.15
CA LEU A 93 -11.75 -4.47 -2.82
C LEU A 93 -10.76 -5.45 -3.45
N ILE A 94 -10.96 -6.74 -3.18
CA ILE A 94 -10.09 -7.81 -3.66
C ILE A 94 -10.91 -8.80 -4.47
N VAL A 95 -10.30 -9.37 -5.50
CA VAL A 95 -10.78 -10.58 -6.20
C VAL A 95 -9.65 -11.58 -6.17
N HIS A 96 -9.91 -12.76 -5.63
CA HIS A 96 -8.94 -13.84 -5.61
C HIS A 96 -9.05 -14.69 -6.88
N ASP A 97 -7.91 -15.17 -7.37
CA ASP A 97 -7.81 -16.20 -8.40
C ASP A 97 -8.68 -15.95 -9.65
N TRP A 98 -8.73 -14.69 -10.10
CA TRP A 98 -9.51 -14.33 -11.29
C TRP A 98 -8.96 -15.12 -12.49
N PRO A 99 -9.76 -16.00 -13.13
CA PRO A 99 -9.22 -17.03 -14.02
C PRO A 99 -8.29 -16.53 -15.13
N PRO A 100 -8.56 -15.38 -15.80
CA PRO A 100 -7.62 -14.80 -16.75
C PRO A 100 -6.22 -14.53 -16.18
N PHE A 101 -6.12 -14.02 -14.95
CA PHE A 101 -4.83 -13.73 -14.33
C PHE A 101 -4.14 -14.98 -13.79
N THR A 102 -4.90 -15.97 -13.32
CA THR A 102 -4.33 -17.27 -12.94
C THR A 102 -3.73 -17.98 -14.14
N GLN A 103 -4.36 -17.88 -15.31
CA GLN A 103 -3.82 -18.42 -16.56
C GLN A 103 -2.55 -17.68 -17.00
N MET A 104 -2.56 -16.35 -16.98
CA MET A 104 -1.38 -15.53 -17.35
C MET A 104 -0.15 -15.83 -16.49
N GLN A 105 -0.30 -16.20 -15.22
CA GLN A 105 0.82 -16.54 -14.34
C GLN A 105 1.56 -17.83 -14.73
N SER A 106 0.95 -18.67 -15.58
CA SER A 106 1.53 -19.93 -16.05
C SER A 106 2.25 -19.84 -17.40
N GLU A 107 2.26 -18.65 -18.02
CA GLU A 107 2.97 -18.33 -19.27
C GLU A 107 4.46 -18.04 -19.02
#